data_AF-A0A957UMP6-F1
#
_entry.id   AF-A0A957UMP6-F1
#
_cell.length_a   1.000
_cell.length_b   1.000
_cell.length_c   1.000
_cell.angle_alpha   90.00
_cell.angle_beta   90.00
_cell.angle_gamma   90.00
#
_symmetry.space_group_name_H-M   'P 1'
#
loop_
_entity.id
_entity.type
_entity.pdbx_description
1 polymer ?
#
loop_
_entity_poly.entity_id
_entity_poly.type
_entity_poly.pdbx_seq_one_letter_code
_entity_poly.pdbx_strand_id
1 'polypeptide(L)'
;MHIQNSGRQRPFTFRKLLVILGTPIDDVTMDEALDRMDQLVAHGRATGRGHQIATVNADFVVKSLRDAELRRILQESDMATADGMPLVWGAHLLGVPLEGRVTGADMVPALAQRAAQKGYSMYFLGAAPGVAERAANIL
;
A
#
# COMPACT_ATOMS: atom_id res chain seq x y z
N MET A 1 33.15 -15.23 26.32
CA MET A 1 32.96 -13.86 25.83
C MET A 1 31.69 -13.84 25.01
N HIS A 2 30.54 -13.65 25.67
CA HIS A 2 29.23 -13.64 25.03
C HIS A 2 29.00 -12.27 24.38
N ILE A 3 28.99 -12.23 23.05
CA ILE A 3 28.59 -11.03 22.32
C ILE A 3 27.07 -11.07 22.22
N GLN A 4 26.41 -10.27 23.06
CA GLN A 4 25.00 -9.95 22.93
C GLN A 4 24.79 -9.20 21.61
N ASN A 5 24.04 -9.80 20.68
CA ASN A 5 23.69 -9.16 19.42
C ASN A 5 22.51 -8.20 19.69
N SER A 6 22.84 -6.94 19.96
CA SER A 6 21.89 -5.84 20.10
C SER A 6 21.01 -5.72 18.86
N GLY A 7 19.69 -5.69 19.06
CA GLY A 7 18.67 -5.61 18.02
C GLY A 7 18.79 -4.38 17.12
N ARG A 8 19.59 -4.50 16.04
CA ARG A 8 19.44 -3.66 14.86
C ARG A 8 18.07 -3.96 14.26
N GLN A 9 17.13 -3.03 14.41
CA GLN A 9 15.92 -2.99 13.60
C GLN A 9 16.34 -3.12 12.14
N ARG A 10 15.87 -4.17 11.47
CA ARG A 10 16.23 -4.44 10.08
C ARG A 10 15.66 -3.31 9.22
N PRO A 11 16.48 -2.57 8.46
CA PRO A 11 15.96 -1.54 7.58
C PRO A 11 15.19 -2.24 6.46
N PHE A 12 13.90 -1.94 6.35
CA PHE A 12 12.96 -2.39 5.31
C PHE A 12 13.09 -3.87 4.86
N THR A 13 12.17 -4.72 5.31
CA THR A 13 11.94 -6.04 4.72
C THR A 13 11.78 -5.92 3.20
N PHE A 14 12.47 -6.78 2.44
CA PHE A 14 12.31 -6.89 0.99
C PHE A 14 10.83 -7.04 0.64
N ARG A 15 10.34 -6.27 -0.34
CA ARG A 15 8.96 -6.38 -0.83
C ARG A 15 8.80 -7.71 -1.55
N LYS A 16 7.94 -8.60 -1.01
CA LYS A 16 7.43 -9.75 -1.76
C LYS A 16 6.45 -9.18 -2.78
N LEU A 17 6.82 -9.17 -4.06
CA LEU A 17 5.98 -8.59 -5.10
C LEU A 17 5.97 -9.44 -6.36
N LEU A 18 4.87 -9.37 -7.09
CA LEU A 18 4.68 -9.92 -8.42
C LEU A 18 4.63 -8.76 -9.43
N VAL A 19 5.23 -8.95 -10.60
CA VAL A 19 5.11 -7.98 -11.70
C VAL A 19 4.09 -8.48 -12.71
N ILE A 20 2.95 -7.80 -12.79
CA ILE A 20 1.90 -8.08 -13.78
C ILE A 20 2.00 -7.04 -14.88
N LEU A 21 2.39 -7.47 -16.09
CA LEU A 21 2.50 -6.62 -17.28
C LEU A 21 3.33 -5.33 -17.05
N GLY A 22 4.39 -5.43 -16.26
CA GLY A 22 5.29 -4.31 -15.94
C GLY A 22 4.86 -3.45 -14.75
N THR A 23 3.74 -3.77 -14.11
CA THR A 23 3.24 -3.11 -12.89
C THR A 23 3.56 -3.97 -11.66
N PRO A 24 4.26 -3.45 -10.64
CA PRO A 24 4.50 -4.20 -9.41
C PRO A 24 3.22 -4.28 -8.57
N ILE A 25 2.98 -5.45 -7.99
CA ILE A 25 1.89 -5.73 -7.05
C ILE A 25 2.51 -6.41 -5.83
N ASP A 26 2.42 -5.77 -4.66
CA ASP A 26 2.85 -6.36 -3.40
C ASP A 26 1.93 -7.50 -2.98
N ASP A 27 2.58 -8.59 -2.62
CA ASP A 27 1.95 -9.75 -2.04
C ASP A 27 1.93 -9.59 -0.52
N VAL A 28 0.88 -8.91 -0.05
CA VAL A 28 0.67 -8.56 1.35
C VAL A 28 -0.80 -8.77 1.73
N THR A 29 -1.01 -9.18 2.97
CA THR A 29 -2.32 -9.12 3.64
C THR A 29 -2.65 -7.69 4.06
N MET A 30 -3.90 -7.45 4.48
CA MET A 30 -4.31 -6.12 4.99
C MET A 30 -3.49 -5.72 6.23
N ASP A 31 -3.26 -6.66 7.15
CA ASP A 31 -2.49 -6.37 8.37
C ASP A 31 -1.03 -6.05 8.05
N GLU A 32 -0.40 -6.80 7.14
CA GLU A 32 0.97 -6.51 6.69
C GLU A 32 1.06 -5.17 5.96
N ALA A 33 0.04 -4.80 5.19
CA ALA A 33 -0.04 -3.50 4.54
C ALA A 33 -0.12 -2.37 5.58
N LEU A 34 -0.90 -2.53 6.65
CA LEU A 34 -0.99 -1.55 7.74
C LEU A 34 0.32 -1.47 8.54
N ASP A 35 0.95 -2.60 8.85
CA ASP A 35 2.26 -2.64 9.51
C ASP A 35 3.34 -1.96 8.65
N ARG A 36 3.25 -2.12 7.32
CA ARG A 36 4.11 -1.41 6.39
C ARG A 36 3.84 0.09 6.41
N MET A 37 2.59 0.52 6.48
CA MET A 37 2.25 1.95 6.64
C MET A 37 2.82 2.54 7.91
N ASP A 38 2.77 1.84 9.04
CA ASP A 38 3.40 2.25 10.31
C ASP A 38 4.90 2.51 10.11
N GLN A 39 5.59 1.62 9.39
CA GLN A 39 7.01 1.79 9.04
C GLN A 39 7.25 3.01 8.14
N LEU A 40 6.40 3.23 7.14
CA LEU A 40 6.49 4.38 6.23
C LEU A 40 6.23 5.70 6.97
N VAL A 41 5.26 5.74 7.88
CA VAL A 41 5.01 6.91 8.73
C VAL A 41 6.21 7.22 9.62
N ALA A 42 6.80 6.20 10.27
CA ALA A 42 7.99 6.39 11.08
C ALA A 42 9.18 6.89 10.26
N HIS A 43 9.40 6.32 9.06
CA HIS A 43 10.45 6.76 8.15
C HIS A 43 10.25 8.20 7.67
N GLY A 44 9.03 8.56 7.28
CA GLY A 44 8.68 9.91 6.84
C GLY A 44 8.90 10.94 7.96
N ARG A 45 8.55 10.61 9.21
CA ARG A 45 8.84 11.47 10.37
C ARG A 45 10.34 11.65 10.62
N ALA A 46 11.14 10.62 10.40
CA ALA A 46 12.59 10.67 10.62
C ALA A 46 13.35 11.39 9.49
N THR A 47 12.84 11.36 8.26
CA THR A 47 13.58 11.80 7.06
C THR A 47 12.95 12.98 6.33
N GLY A 48 11.68 13.29 6.60
CA GLY A 48 10.89 14.24 5.82
C GLY A 48 10.42 13.70 4.46
N ARG A 49 10.69 12.42 4.14
CA ARG A 49 10.28 11.80 2.88
C ARG A 49 8.79 11.46 2.89
N GLY A 50 8.07 11.90 1.86
CA GLY A 50 6.72 11.42 1.57
C GLY A 50 6.73 10.02 0.95
N HIS A 51 5.73 9.21 1.29
CA HIS A 51 5.56 7.87 0.73
C HIS A 51 4.23 7.76 0.00
N GLN A 52 4.24 7.01 -1.10
CA GLN A 52 3.06 6.81 -1.94
C GLN A 52 2.64 5.34 -1.92
N ILE A 53 1.34 5.11 -1.70
CA ILE A 53 0.72 3.80 -1.77
C ILE A 53 -0.30 3.83 -2.89
N ALA A 54 -0.24 2.84 -3.78
CA ALA A 54 -1.18 2.69 -4.89
C ALA A 54 -2.03 1.43 -4.69
N THR A 55 -3.35 1.58 -4.76
CA THR A 55 -4.28 0.45 -4.81
C THR A 55 -4.52 0.11 -6.28
N VAL A 56 -3.77 -0.85 -6.80
CA VAL A 56 -3.75 -1.15 -8.24
C VAL A 56 -4.88 -2.09 -8.57
N ASN A 57 -5.70 -1.74 -9.56
CA ASN A 57 -6.72 -2.63 -10.13
C ASN A 57 -6.35 -3.01 -11.59
N ALA A 58 -7.14 -3.89 -12.21
CA ALA A 58 -6.87 -4.33 -13.58
C ALA A 58 -6.91 -3.20 -14.62
N ASP A 59 -7.75 -2.18 -14.42
CA ASP A 59 -7.82 -1.01 -15.30
C ASP A 59 -6.52 -0.20 -15.26
N PHE A 60 -5.91 -0.02 -14.08
CA PHE A 60 -4.61 0.63 -13.95
C PHE A 60 -3.50 -0.15 -14.66
N VAL A 61 -3.50 -1.48 -14.52
CA VAL A 61 -2.54 -2.34 -15.23
C VAL A 61 -2.68 -2.15 -16.74
N VAL A 62 -3.90 -2.22 -17.30
CA VAL A 62 -4.12 -2.06 -18.75
C VAL A 62 -3.75 -0.65 -19.22
N LYS A 63 -4.12 0.40 -18.49
CA LYS A 63 -3.77 1.78 -18.83
C LYS A 63 -2.27 2.02 -18.83
N SER A 64 -1.54 1.46 -17.86
CA SER A 64 -0.08 1.59 -17.75
C SER A 64 0.69 1.05 -18.96
N LEU A 65 0.09 0.18 -19.76
CA LEU A 65 0.70 -0.30 -21.01
C LEU A 65 0.83 0.78 -22.07
N ARG A 66 -0.02 1.81 -22.02
CA ARG A 66 -0.09 2.90 -23.00
C ARG A 66 0.25 4.26 -22.39
N ASP A 67 0.31 4.34 -21.07
CA ASP A 67 0.64 5.54 -20.31
C ASP A 67 1.94 5.31 -19.52
N ALA A 68 3.03 5.86 -20.06
CA ALA A 68 4.36 5.72 -19.47
C ALA A 68 4.47 6.47 -18.13
N GLU A 69 3.72 7.56 -17.93
CA GLU A 69 3.74 8.32 -16.70
C GLU A 69 3.04 7.54 -15.58
N LEU A 70 1.85 7.01 -15.85
CA LEU A 70 1.15 6.13 -14.92
C LEU A 70 2.01 4.92 -14.57
N ARG A 71 2.64 4.27 -15.55
CA ARG A 71 3.52 3.14 -15.32
C ARG A 71 4.67 3.49 -14.37
N ARG A 72 5.31 4.65 -14.58
CA ARG A 72 6.40 5.12 -13.73
C ARG A 72 5.92 5.36 -12.29
N ILE A 73 4.77 6.02 -12.12
CA ILE A 73 4.17 6.27 -10.80
C ILE A 73 3.92 4.96 -10.06
N LEU A 74 3.34 3.96 -10.73
CA LEU A 74 3.08 2.65 -10.12
C LEU A 74 4.39 1.93 -9.75
N GLN A 75 5.40 2.01 -10.60
CA GLN A 75 6.72 1.40 -10.36
C GLN A 75 7.49 2.05 -9.19
N GLU A 76 7.33 3.36 -8.99
CA GLU A 76 8.00 4.13 -7.94
C GLU A 76 7.23 4.16 -6.62
N SER A 77 5.99 3.68 -6.58
CA SER A 77 5.21 3.61 -5.34
C SER A 77 5.91 2.78 -4.27
N ASP A 78 5.82 3.21 -3.02
CA ASP A 78 6.41 2.52 -1.86
C ASP A 78 5.69 1.21 -1.52
N MET A 79 4.41 1.11 -1.94
CA MET A 79 3.59 -0.08 -1.88
C MET A 79 2.48 -0.02 -2.94
N ALA A 80 2.24 -1.12 -3.64
CA ALA A 80 1.24 -1.28 -4.68
C ALA A 80 0.34 -2.48 -4.35
N THR A 81 -0.81 -2.27 -3.72
CA THR A 81 -1.68 -3.36 -3.26
C THR A 81 -2.60 -3.88 -4.37
N ALA A 82 -2.99 -5.15 -4.28
CA ALA A 82 -3.94 -5.75 -5.21
C ALA A 82 -5.39 -5.33 -4.92
N ASP A 83 -5.91 -4.40 -5.70
CA ASP A 83 -7.29 -3.93 -5.62
C ASP A 83 -8.21 -4.72 -6.57
N GLY A 84 -8.86 -5.74 -6.01
CA GLY A 84 -9.87 -6.54 -6.68
C GLY A 84 -9.42 -7.94 -7.13
N MET A 85 -10.40 -8.81 -7.36
CA MET A 85 -10.18 -10.22 -7.70
C MET A 85 -9.42 -10.48 -9.01
N PRO A 86 -9.56 -9.67 -10.08
CA PRO A 86 -8.86 -9.95 -11.34
C PRO A 86 -7.33 -10.03 -11.19
N LEU A 87 -6.73 -9.25 -10.28
CA LEU A 87 -5.29 -9.34 -10.02
C LEU A 87 -4.91 -10.60 -9.26
N VAL A 88 -5.71 -10.98 -8.27
CA VAL A 88 -5.51 -12.23 -7.51
C VAL A 88 -5.61 -13.44 -8.44
N TRP A 89 -6.61 -13.48 -9.32
CA TRP A 89 -6.75 -14.54 -10.32
C TRP A 89 -5.62 -14.53 -11.35
N GLY A 90 -5.21 -13.35 -11.83
CA GLY A 90 -4.09 -13.21 -12.74
C GLY A 90 -2.79 -13.74 -12.13
N ALA A 91 -2.54 -13.44 -10.86
CA ALA A 91 -1.40 -13.95 -10.11
C ALA A 91 -1.43 -15.49 -9.97
N HIS A 92 -2.61 -16.05 -9.67
CA HIS A 92 -2.80 -17.51 -9.64
C HIS A 92 -2.53 -18.17 -11.00
N LEU A 93 -3.00 -17.57 -12.09
CA LEU A 93 -2.74 -18.03 -13.47
C LEU A 93 -1.24 -17.98 -13.83
N LEU A 94 -0.50 -17.03 -13.28
CA LEU A 94 0.95 -16.90 -13.46
C LEU A 94 1.76 -17.85 -12.55
N GLY A 95 1.10 -18.69 -11.75
CA GLY A 95 1.74 -19.63 -10.83
C GLY A 95 2.29 -19.01 -9.55
N VAL A 96 1.94 -17.75 -9.26
CA VAL A 96 2.38 -17.00 -8.08
C VAL A 96 1.14 -16.43 -7.38
N PRO A 97 0.43 -17.23 -6.57
CA PRO A 97 -0.78 -16.76 -5.90
C PRO A 97 -0.44 -15.65 -4.91
N LEU A 98 -1.26 -14.58 -4.91
CA LEU A 98 -1.22 -13.55 -3.87
C LEU A 98 -1.97 -14.06 -2.63
N GLU A 99 -1.55 -13.61 -1.45
CA GLU A 99 -2.19 -13.88 -0.16
C GLU A 99 -3.64 -13.37 -0.13
N GLY A 100 -3.96 -12.31 -0.89
CA GLY A 100 -5.33 -11.86 -1.05
C GLY A 100 -5.49 -10.53 -1.78
N ARG A 101 -6.73 -10.00 -1.73
CA ARG A 101 -7.04 -8.64 -2.18
C ARG A 101 -6.90 -7.67 -1.02
N VAL A 102 -6.34 -6.49 -1.28
CA VAL A 102 -6.19 -5.39 -0.33
C VAL A 102 -6.69 -4.13 -1.04
N THR A 103 -7.97 -3.83 -0.83
CA THR A 103 -8.68 -2.74 -1.52
C THR A 103 -8.54 -1.43 -0.76
N GLY A 104 -8.59 -0.30 -1.48
CA GLY A 104 -8.59 1.01 -0.83
C GLY A 104 -9.80 1.24 0.08
N ALA A 105 -10.97 0.72 -0.31
CA ALA A 105 -12.20 0.86 0.45
C ALA A 105 -12.15 0.14 1.81
N ASP A 106 -11.51 -1.03 1.88
CA ASP A 106 -11.31 -1.76 3.13
C ASP A 106 -10.13 -1.18 3.95
N MET A 107 -9.12 -0.65 3.26
CA MET A 107 -7.90 -0.10 3.85
C MET A 107 -8.15 1.21 4.61
N VAL A 108 -8.97 2.12 4.09
CA VAL A 108 -9.19 3.44 4.71
C VAL A 108 -9.80 3.33 6.12
N PRO A 109 -10.89 2.56 6.36
CA PRO A 109 -11.42 2.36 7.71
C PRO A 109 -10.42 1.68 8.66
N ALA A 110 -9.68 0.67 8.18
CA ALA A 110 -8.68 -0.01 8.99
C ALA A 110 -7.53 0.92 9.38
N LEU A 111 -7.10 1.79 8.45
CA LEU A 111 -6.09 2.82 8.71
C LEU A 111 -6.62 3.88 9.68
N ALA A 112 -7.90 4.28 9.60
CA ALA A 112 -8.50 5.19 10.58
C ALA A 112 -8.48 4.62 12.00
N GLN A 113 -8.84 3.34 12.15
CA GLN A 113 -8.74 2.66 13.44
C GLN A 113 -7.29 2.60 13.95
N ARG A 114 -6.32 2.28 13.07
CA ARG A 114 -4.89 2.28 13.42
C ARG A 114 -4.41 3.68 13.79
N ALA A 115 -4.84 4.70 13.06
CA ALA A 115 -4.50 6.10 13.29
C ALA A 115 -4.98 6.58 14.67
N ALA A 116 -6.22 6.24 15.06
CA ALA A 116 -6.75 6.56 16.39
C ALA A 116 -5.92 5.92 17.52
N GLN A 117 -5.46 4.68 17.32
CA GLN A 117 -4.63 3.98 18.31
C GLN A 117 -3.21 4.55 18.41
N LYS A 118 -2.64 5.01 17.28
CA LYS A 118 -1.23 5.44 17.18
C LYS A 118 -1.05 6.96 17.25
N GLY A 119 -2.15 7.72 17.26
CA GLY A 119 -2.13 9.19 17.20
C GLY A 119 -1.64 9.73 15.84
N TYR A 120 -2.05 9.10 14.74
CA TYR A 120 -1.81 9.64 13.41
C TYR A 120 -2.91 10.61 13.00
N SER A 121 -2.55 11.68 12.31
CA SER A 121 -3.51 12.58 11.67
C SER A 121 -3.86 12.06 10.28
N MET A 122 -5.15 12.12 9.92
CA MET A 122 -5.63 11.82 8.57
C MET A 122 -6.12 13.09 7.88
N TYR A 123 -5.86 13.19 6.59
CA TYR A 123 -6.37 14.26 5.74
C TYR A 123 -7.08 13.65 4.53
N PHE A 124 -8.32 14.07 4.29
CA PHE A 124 -9.16 13.56 3.19
C PHE A 124 -9.19 14.59 2.06
N LEU A 125 -8.77 14.18 0.86
CA LEU A 125 -8.68 15.06 -0.31
C LEU A 125 -9.38 14.43 -1.50
N GLY A 126 -10.29 15.18 -2.12
CA GLY A 126 -11.00 14.80 -3.35
C GLY A 126 -12.52 14.66 -3.16
N ALA A 127 -13.18 14.14 -4.21
CA ALA A 127 -14.64 14.04 -4.34
C ALA A 127 -15.38 15.39 -4.45
N ALA A 128 -16.72 15.32 -4.53
CA ALA A 128 -17.58 16.51 -4.63
C ALA A 128 -17.59 17.30 -3.31
N PRO A 129 -17.95 18.60 -3.32
CA PRO A 129 -18.01 19.42 -2.12
C PRO A 129 -18.81 18.76 -0.98
N GLY A 130 -18.23 18.74 0.23
CA GLY A 130 -18.86 18.14 1.41
C GLY A 130 -18.71 16.62 1.53
N VAL A 131 -18.17 15.91 0.54
CA VAL A 131 -18.03 14.45 0.59
C VAL A 131 -16.87 14.02 1.50
N ALA A 132 -15.72 14.67 1.38
CA ALA A 132 -14.54 14.36 2.18
C ALA A 132 -14.80 14.63 3.68
N GLU A 133 -15.52 15.72 4.00
CA GLU A 133 -15.93 16.04 5.36
C GLU A 133 -16.89 15.00 5.93
N ARG A 134 -17.85 14.53 5.12
CA ARG A 134 -18.73 13.42 5.53
C ARG A 134 -17.96 12.14 5.79
N ALA A 135 -16.98 11.81 4.93
CA ALA A 135 -16.12 10.65 5.14
C ALA A 135 -15.33 10.75 6.45
N ALA A 136 -14.75 11.91 6.74
CA ALA A 136 -14.02 12.16 7.98
C ALA A 136 -14.88 12.04 9.25
N ASN A 137 -16.19 12.32 9.17
CA ASN A 137 -17.10 12.26 10.31
C ASN A 137 -17.61 10.85 10.65
N ILE A 138 -17.46 9.88 9.74
CA ILE A 138 -17.96 8.50 9.92
C ILE A 138 -16.83 7.48 10.14
N LEU A 139 -15.58 7.95 10.09
CA LEU A 139 -14.35 7.19 10.33
C LEU A 139 -13.81 7.52 11.72
#